data_AF-A0A2T4WBA0-F1
#
_entry.id   AF-A0A2T4WBA0-F1
#
_cell.length_a   1.000
_cell.length_b   1.000
_cell.length_c   1.000
_cell.angle_alpha   90.00
_cell.angle_beta   90.00
_cell.angle_gamma   90.00
#
_symmetry.space_group_name_H-M   'P 1'
#
loop_
_entity.id
_entity.type
_entity.pdbx_description
1 polymer ?
#
loop_
_entity_poly.entity_id
_entity_poly.type
_entity_poly.pdbx_seq_one_letter_code
_entity_poly.pdbx_strand_id
1 'polypeptide(L)'
;MKKILLTFTALFATATAFAQGQSTIQSWDFNSGVPTGWTQSTNATDGGFGAGSASSLSSQYFTITDPGSNILATNDDGCNCDKSDEYLITDTLDLSNYSVLHATFKSFYYGATYSGSTESAEFLYTTNGGTTWTSLAVLTPAADWTSQWIDVSAACGNSNVQFAFNYQDA
;
A
#
# COMPACT_ATOMS: atom_id res chain seq x y z
N MET A 1 29.36 -12.43 -58.64
CA MET A 1 28.49 -12.65 -57.46
C MET A 1 28.12 -11.29 -56.90
N LYS A 2 26.85 -10.86 -56.99
CA LYS A 2 26.39 -9.56 -56.46
C LYS A 2 26.32 -9.64 -54.94
N LYS A 3 27.03 -8.75 -54.23
CA LYS A 3 26.90 -8.61 -52.78
C LYS A 3 25.65 -7.76 -52.51
N ILE A 4 24.65 -8.34 -51.87
CA ILE A 4 23.45 -7.63 -51.38
C ILE A 4 23.84 -6.94 -50.08
N LEU A 5 23.70 -5.62 -50.05
CA LEU A 5 23.90 -4.81 -48.85
C LEU A 5 22.61 -4.87 -48.02
N LEU A 6 22.64 -5.54 -46.87
CA LEU A 6 21.58 -5.47 -45.85
C LEU A 6 21.86 -4.25 -44.97
N THR A 7 21.27 -3.11 -45.32
CA THR A 7 21.28 -1.92 -44.45
C THR A 7 20.05 -1.93 -43.55
N PHE A 8 20.28 -1.97 -42.23
CA PHE A 8 19.27 -1.66 -41.22
C PHE A 8 19.33 -0.17 -40.92
N THR A 9 18.40 0.60 -41.47
CA THR A 9 18.20 2.01 -41.13
C THR A 9 17.19 2.09 -39.98
N ALA A 10 17.66 2.36 -38.77
CA ALA A 10 16.81 2.78 -37.66
C ALA A 10 16.89 4.31 -37.54
N LEU A 11 15.76 4.98 -37.74
CA LEU A 11 15.61 6.39 -37.42
C LEU A 11 15.50 6.49 -35.88
N PHE A 12 16.60 6.81 -35.21
CA PHE A 12 16.52 7.33 -33.85
C PHE A 12 15.95 8.74 -33.92
N ALA A 13 14.62 8.85 -33.96
CA ALA A 13 13.99 10.07 -33.48
C ALA A 13 14.40 10.14 -32.01
N THR A 14 15.27 11.10 -31.69
CA THR A 14 15.51 11.51 -30.30
C THR A 14 14.17 12.02 -29.78
N ALA A 15 13.34 11.10 -29.27
CA ALA A 15 12.36 11.47 -28.28
C ALA A 15 13.19 12.14 -27.19
N THR A 16 13.01 13.44 -27.02
CA THR A 16 13.34 14.12 -25.79
C THR A 16 12.62 13.34 -24.71
N ALA A 17 13.31 12.36 -24.13
CA ALA A 17 12.92 11.74 -22.89
C ALA A 17 13.03 12.85 -21.88
N PHE A 18 11.93 13.60 -21.71
CA PHE A 18 11.71 14.27 -20.45
C PHE A 18 11.67 13.12 -19.45
N ALA A 19 12.79 12.89 -18.77
CA ALA A 19 12.75 12.29 -17.46
C ALA A 19 11.90 13.25 -16.63
N GLN A 20 10.58 13.03 -16.63
CA GLN A 20 9.73 13.55 -15.58
C GLN A 20 10.28 12.91 -14.32
N GLY A 21 11.12 13.64 -13.60
CA GLY A 21 11.59 13.21 -12.30
C GLY A 21 10.36 12.86 -11.49
N GLN A 22 10.34 11.66 -10.92
CA GLN A 22 9.25 11.21 -10.07
C GLN A 22 9.14 12.18 -8.89
N SER A 23 8.13 13.05 -8.90
CA SER A 23 7.86 13.94 -7.78
C SER A 23 7.03 13.19 -6.74
N THR A 24 7.54 13.08 -5.52
CA THR A 24 6.74 12.65 -4.37
C THR A 24 5.74 13.75 -4.03
N ILE A 25 4.45 13.44 -4.11
CA ILE A 25 3.36 14.40 -3.80
C ILE A 25 2.88 14.28 -2.36
N GLN A 26 3.03 13.10 -1.76
CA GLN A 26 2.67 12.77 -0.37
C GLN A 26 3.63 11.71 0.15
N SER A 27 3.95 11.76 1.45
CA SER A 27 4.78 10.76 2.12
C SER A 27 4.51 10.78 3.62
N TRP A 28 4.51 9.60 4.23
CA TRP A 28 4.36 9.43 5.67
C TRP A 28 5.44 8.49 6.20
N ASP A 29 6.04 8.84 7.33
CA ASP A 29 7.07 8.04 8.02
C ASP A 29 6.57 7.44 9.35
N PHE A 30 5.34 7.79 9.75
CA PHE A 30 4.64 7.39 10.97
C PHE A 30 5.35 7.67 12.29
N ASN A 31 6.46 8.43 12.28
CA ASN A 31 7.20 8.81 13.48
C ASN A 31 6.36 9.69 14.43
N SER A 32 5.33 10.35 13.90
CA SER A 32 4.37 11.15 14.67
C SER A 32 3.01 10.45 14.89
N GLY A 33 2.94 9.13 14.70
CA GLY A 33 1.72 8.35 14.85
C GLY A 33 0.90 8.21 13.57
N VAL A 34 -0.39 7.86 13.72
CA VAL A 34 -1.36 7.84 12.61
C VAL A 34 -1.49 9.27 12.06
N PRO A 35 -1.34 9.49 10.74
CA PRO A 35 -1.45 10.83 10.17
C PRO A 35 -2.81 11.47 10.46
N THR A 36 -2.82 12.78 10.66
CA THR A 36 -4.07 13.52 10.91
C THR A 36 -5.03 13.38 9.72
N GLY A 37 -6.30 13.11 10.00
CA GLY A 37 -7.33 12.93 8.98
C GLY A 37 -7.47 11.50 8.46
N TRP A 38 -6.50 10.63 8.74
CA TRP A 38 -6.66 9.21 8.49
C TRP A 38 -7.68 8.63 9.48
N THR A 39 -8.46 7.68 8.99
CA THR A 39 -9.51 7.00 9.75
C THR A 39 -9.34 5.49 9.64
N GLN A 40 -10.13 4.75 10.40
CA GLN A 40 -10.09 3.30 10.37
C GLN A 40 -11.48 2.72 10.65
N SER A 41 -11.71 1.52 10.13
CA SER A 41 -12.90 0.69 10.37
C SER A 41 -12.39 -0.67 10.79
N THR A 42 -12.89 -1.21 11.90
CA THR A 42 -12.37 -2.45 12.47
C THR A 42 -13.45 -3.19 13.25
N ASN A 43 -13.42 -4.52 13.19
CA ASN A 43 -14.19 -5.40 14.06
C ASN A 43 -13.44 -5.73 15.38
N ALA A 44 -12.17 -5.34 15.48
CA ALA A 44 -11.29 -5.62 16.60
C ALA A 44 -11.66 -4.79 17.82
N THR A 45 -11.40 -5.35 19.01
CA THR A 45 -11.69 -4.71 20.30
C THR A 45 -10.56 -3.80 20.78
N ASP A 46 -9.40 -3.83 20.13
CA ASP A 46 -8.20 -3.05 20.46
C ASP A 46 -8.12 -1.70 19.73
N GLY A 47 -9.09 -1.41 18.85
CA GLY A 47 -9.17 -0.17 18.10
C GLY A 47 -8.48 -0.20 16.74
N GLY A 48 -7.99 -1.37 16.28
CA GLY A 48 -7.48 -1.60 14.94
C GLY A 48 -6.00 -1.27 14.78
N PHE A 49 -5.63 -0.53 13.73
CA PHE A 49 -4.24 -0.20 13.47
C PHE A 49 -3.70 0.74 14.56
N GLY A 50 -2.64 0.31 15.22
CA GLY A 50 -1.86 1.09 16.18
C GLY A 50 -0.61 1.69 15.54
N ALA A 51 -0.17 2.84 16.07
CA ALA A 51 1.08 3.48 15.69
C ALA A 51 2.13 3.36 16.80
N GLY A 52 3.36 3.00 16.45
CA GLY A 52 4.42 2.82 17.42
C GLY A 52 5.68 2.21 16.84
N SER A 53 6.62 1.84 17.71
CA SER A 53 7.80 1.09 17.29
C SER A 53 7.41 -0.35 16.94
N ALA A 54 8.23 -1.00 16.11
CA ALA A 54 8.08 -2.42 15.80
C ALA A 54 7.99 -3.28 17.07
N SER A 55 8.82 -2.97 18.08
CA SER A 55 8.80 -3.68 19.36
C SER A 55 7.51 -3.49 20.15
N SER A 56 6.88 -2.30 20.10
CA SER A 56 5.64 -2.03 20.83
C SER A 56 4.40 -2.64 20.19
N LEU A 57 4.46 -2.93 18.89
CA LEU A 57 3.37 -3.50 18.10
C LEU A 57 3.54 -5.01 17.84
N SER A 58 4.68 -5.57 18.27
CA SER A 58 4.94 -7.01 18.25
C SER A 58 4.21 -7.72 19.40
N SER A 59 4.10 -9.04 19.27
CA SER A 59 3.59 -9.95 20.29
C SER A 59 4.50 -11.17 20.43
N GLN A 60 4.13 -12.14 21.30
CA GLN A 60 4.94 -13.32 21.56
C GLN A 60 5.12 -14.19 20.31
N TYR A 61 4.09 -14.31 19.48
CA TYR A 61 4.11 -15.19 18.29
C TYR A 61 4.19 -14.41 16.97
N PHE A 62 4.10 -13.08 17.02
CA PHE A 62 4.34 -12.19 15.87
C PHE A 62 5.36 -11.11 16.21
N THR A 63 6.63 -11.34 15.85
CA THR A 63 7.68 -10.33 15.99
C THR A 63 7.82 -9.52 14.71
N ILE A 64 7.73 -8.20 14.83
CA ILE A 64 7.96 -7.25 13.74
C ILE A 64 9.43 -6.79 13.81
N THR A 65 10.17 -7.01 12.73
CA THR A 65 11.53 -6.48 12.59
C THR A 65 11.49 -4.95 12.57
N ASP A 66 12.41 -4.28 13.25
CA ASP A 66 12.49 -2.81 13.23
C ASP A 66 12.95 -2.29 11.85
N PRO A 67 12.12 -1.52 11.12
CA PRO A 67 12.52 -0.95 9.83
C PRO A 67 13.34 0.35 9.97
N GLY A 68 13.58 0.85 11.19
CA GLY A 68 14.29 2.09 11.48
C GLY A 68 13.37 3.32 11.65
N SER A 69 12.07 3.11 11.81
CA SER A 69 11.04 4.13 12.06
C SER A 69 9.90 3.57 12.90
N ASN A 70 9.00 4.44 13.36
CA ASN A 70 7.68 3.96 13.77
C ASN A 70 6.92 3.41 12.55
N ILE A 71 5.91 2.60 12.83
CA ILE A 71 5.07 1.91 11.86
C ILE A 71 3.60 2.01 12.27
N LEU A 72 2.73 1.66 11.35
CA LEU A 72 1.34 1.31 11.63
C LEU A 72 1.19 -0.20 11.48
N ALA A 73 0.59 -0.86 12.47
CA ALA A 73 0.34 -2.29 12.43
C ALA A 73 -0.93 -2.65 13.19
N THR A 74 -1.52 -3.77 12.81
CA THR A 74 -2.59 -4.46 13.53
C THR A 74 -2.12 -5.87 13.84
N ASN A 75 -2.50 -6.42 15.00
CA ASN A 75 -1.99 -7.69 15.50
C ASN A 75 -3.03 -8.36 16.40
N ASP A 76 -3.55 -9.52 16.00
CA ASP A 76 -4.54 -10.29 16.76
C ASP A 76 -3.92 -11.07 17.92
N ASP A 77 -2.66 -11.50 17.82
CA ASP A 77 -1.99 -12.36 18.80
C ASP A 77 -1.96 -11.75 20.22
N GLY A 78 -1.92 -10.42 20.32
CA GLY A 78 -1.96 -9.71 21.60
C GLY A 78 -3.35 -9.62 22.24
N CYS A 79 -4.42 -9.54 21.44
CA CYS A 79 -5.79 -9.30 21.91
C CYS A 79 -6.70 -10.54 21.80
N ASN A 80 -6.30 -11.52 20.97
CA ASN A 80 -7.14 -12.61 20.46
C ASN A 80 -8.50 -12.09 19.95
N CYS A 81 -8.45 -11.02 19.17
CA CYS A 81 -9.60 -10.29 18.64
C CYS A 81 -9.70 -10.45 17.12
N ASP A 82 -10.90 -10.23 16.58
CA ASP A 82 -11.21 -10.41 15.16
C ASP A 82 -10.59 -9.28 14.32
N LYS A 83 -9.64 -9.62 13.44
CA LYS A 83 -9.00 -8.67 12.51
C LYS A 83 -9.55 -8.81 11.08
N SER A 84 -10.72 -9.40 10.93
CA SER A 84 -11.44 -9.39 9.66
C SER A 84 -11.90 -7.99 9.30
N ASP A 85 -11.75 -7.67 8.02
CA ASP A 85 -12.19 -6.47 7.35
C ASP A 85 -11.69 -5.17 8.00
N GLU A 86 -10.43 -5.16 8.41
CA GLU A 86 -9.81 -3.99 9.01
C GLU A 86 -9.29 -3.02 7.97
N TYR A 87 -9.82 -1.79 7.97
CA TYR A 87 -9.37 -0.71 7.11
C TYR A 87 -8.54 0.31 7.87
N LEU A 88 -7.41 0.69 7.29
CA LEU A 88 -6.72 1.94 7.55
C LEU A 88 -6.85 2.84 6.32
N ILE A 89 -7.51 3.99 6.48
CA ILE A 89 -7.99 4.84 5.39
C ILE A 89 -7.28 6.19 5.44
N THR A 90 -6.74 6.63 4.31
CA THR A 90 -6.12 7.96 4.22
C THR A 90 -7.13 9.08 4.35
N ASP A 91 -6.63 10.29 4.62
CA ASP A 91 -7.38 11.51 4.33
C ASP A 91 -7.70 11.62 2.83
N THR A 92 -8.58 12.56 2.49
CA THR A 92 -8.95 12.83 1.10
C THR A 92 -7.81 13.51 0.35
N LEU A 93 -7.40 12.92 -0.77
CA LEU A 93 -6.40 13.42 -1.69
C LEU A 93 -7.06 13.98 -2.95
N ASP A 94 -6.63 15.17 -3.36
CA ASP A 94 -6.98 15.74 -4.66
C ASP A 94 -5.98 15.28 -5.72
N LEU A 95 -6.41 14.32 -6.55
CA LEU A 95 -5.64 13.78 -7.65
C LEU A 95 -6.12 14.27 -9.03
N SER A 96 -6.92 15.34 -9.07
CA SER A 96 -7.56 15.84 -10.29
C SER A 96 -6.57 16.28 -11.38
N ASN A 97 -5.37 16.71 -10.99
CA ASN A 97 -4.33 17.21 -11.90
C ASN A 97 -3.31 16.14 -12.32
N TYR A 98 -3.51 14.88 -11.93
CA TYR A 98 -2.61 13.78 -12.28
C TYR A 98 -3.25 12.85 -13.29
N SER A 99 -2.41 12.16 -14.06
CA SER A 99 -2.84 11.15 -15.04
C SER A 99 -2.13 9.81 -14.87
N VAL A 100 -0.96 9.80 -14.23
CA VAL A 100 -0.18 8.61 -13.93
C VAL A 100 0.43 8.78 -12.54
N LEU A 101 0.15 7.85 -11.64
CA LEU A 101 0.69 7.83 -10.29
C LEU A 101 0.90 6.38 -9.84
N HIS A 102 1.81 6.19 -8.91
CA HIS A 102 1.96 4.93 -8.19
C HIS A 102 2.19 5.19 -6.70
N ALA A 103 1.79 4.22 -5.89
CA ALA A 103 2.10 4.19 -4.47
C ALA A 103 3.27 3.23 -4.23
N THR A 104 4.20 3.62 -3.36
CA THR A 104 5.25 2.74 -2.85
C THR A 104 5.25 2.77 -1.34
N PHE A 105 5.33 1.60 -0.73
CA PHE A 105 5.47 1.45 0.72
C PHE A 105 6.13 0.11 1.03
N LYS A 106 6.54 -0.09 2.28
CA LYS A 106 6.93 -1.41 2.77
C LYS A 106 5.75 -2.01 3.54
N SER A 107 5.54 -3.31 3.40
CA SER A 107 4.55 -4.05 4.19
C SER A 107 5.14 -5.36 4.70
N PHE A 108 4.52 -5.91 5.75
CA PHE A 108 4.88 -7.19 6.34
C PHE A 108 3.62 -7.87 6.90
N TYR A 109 3.32 -9.06 6.38
CA TYR A 109 2.33 -10.01 6.91
C TYR A 109 2.64 -11.39 6.32
N TYR A 110 2.28 -12.48 7.00
CA TYR A 110 2.72 -13.81 6.58
C TYR A 110 1.92 -14.38 5.42
N GLY A 111 0.65 -13.99 5.27
CA GLY A 111 -0.24 -14.62 4.29
C GLY A 111 -0.48 -16.09 4.63
N ALA A 112 -0.43 -16.42 5.93
CA ALA A 112 -0.50 -17.79 6.41
C ALA A 112 -1.96 -18.26 6.56
N THR A 113 -2.16 -19.58 6.54
CA THR A 113 -3.45 -20.18 6.84
C THR A 113 -3.45 -20.73 8.27
N TYR A 114 -4.39 -20.27 9.10
CA TYR A 114 -4.62 -20.79 10.45
C TYR A 114 -6.09 -21.18 10.62
N SER A 115 -6.34 -22.39 11.12
CA SER A 115 -7.69 -22.92 11.37
C SER A 115 -8.68 -22.84 10.19
N GLY A 116 -8.17 -22.77 8.95
CA GLY A 116 -8.98 -22.71 7.72
C GLY A 116 -9.14 -21.31 7.12
N SER A 117 -8.74 -20.26 7.84
CA SER A 117 -8.73 -18.88 7.36
C SER A 117 -7.32 -18.50 6.90
N THR A 118 -7.22 -17.75 5.81
CA THR A 118 -5.92 -17.34 5.23
C THR A 118 -5.81 -15.84 5.26
N GLU A 119 -4.72 -15.34 5.85
CA GLU A 119 -4.45 -13.91 5.88
C GLU A 119 -4.37 -13.34 4.46
N SER A 120 -4.99 -12.18 4.26
CA SER A 120 -4.90 -11.40 3.03
C SER A 120 -4.81 -9.93 3.36
N ALA A 121 -4.11 -9.18 2.51
CA ALA A 121 -4.09 -7.74 2.59
C ALA A 121 -4.22 -7.14 1.19
N GLU A 122 -4.99 -6.07 1.07
CA GLU A 122 -5.23 -5.36 -0.18
C GLU A 122 -4.97 -3.86 -0.03
N PHE A 123 -4.58 -3.23 -1.14
CA PHE A 123 -4.56 -1.79 -1.28
C PHE A 123 -5.70 -1.37 -2.20
N LEU A 124 -6.55 -0.47 -1.73
CA LEU A 124 -7.79 -0.08 -2.39
C LEU A 124 -7.87 1.44 -2.52
N TYR A 125 -8.81 1.89 -3.34
CA TYR A 125 -9.23 3.29 -3.37
C TYR A 125 -10.74 3.43 -3.43
N THR A 126 -11.20 4.62 -3.06
CA THR A 126 -12.57 5.09 -3.20
C THR A 126 -12.60 6.52 -3.73
N THR A 127 -13.66 6.87 -4.45
CA THR A 127 -13.95 8.24 -4.89
C THR A 127 -15.26 8.79 -4.33
N ASN A 128 -15.97 7.99 -3.52
CA ASN A 128 -17.30 8.27 -3.00
C ASN A 128 -17.38 8.20 -1.46
N GLY A 129 -16.29 8.60 -0.79
CA GLY A 129 -16.22 8.68 0.67
C GLY A 129 -16.37 7.32 1.37
N GLY A 130 -15.87 6.25 0.76
CA GLY A 130 -15.86 4.91 1.36
C GLY A 130 -17.17 4.13 1.20
N THR A 131 -18.13 4.61 0.40
CA THR A 131 -19.37 3.85 0.12
C THR A 131 -19.05 2.58 -0.66
N THR A 132 -18.08 2.64 -1.58
CA THR A 132 -17.55 1.48 -2.31
C THR A 132 -16.04 1.59 -2.44
N TRP A 133 -15.36 0.44 -2.37
CA TRP A 133 -13.92 0.31 -2.54
C TRP A 133 -13.59 -0.48 -3.79
N THR A 134 -12.56 -0.05 -4.52
CA THR A 134 -12.01 -0.77 -5.68
C THR A 134 -10.60 -1.22 -5.34
N SER A 135 -10.34 -2.52 -5.44
CA SER A 135 -9.00 -3.09 -5.21
C SER A 135 -8.05 -2.66 -6.33
N LEU A 136 -6.87 -2.17 -5.95
CA LEU A 136 -5.77 -1.84 -6.84
C LEU A 136 -4.77 -3.00 -6.92
N ALA A 137 -4.51 -3.64 -5.77
CA ALA A 137 -3.68 -4.84 -5.69
C ALA A 137 -3.92 -5.61 -4.39
N VAL A 138 -3.75 -6.92 -4.47
CA VAL A 138 -3.42 -7.75 -3.30
C VAL A 138 -1.94 -7.52 -2.97
N LEU A 139 -1.64 -7.24 -1.71
CA LEU A 139 -0.26 -7.04 -1.26
C LEU A 139 0.51 -8.35 -1.32
N THR A 140 1.81 -8.27 -1.57
CA THR A 140 2.65 -9.48 -1.51
C THR A 140 2.97 -9.82 -0.05
N PRO A 141 2.62 -11.02 0.47
CA PRO A 141 3.03 -11.45 1.80
C PRO A 141 4.53 -11.78 1.82
N ALA A 142 5.13 -11.65 2.99
CA ALA A 142 6.55 -11.96 3.20
C ALA A 142 6.84 -12.26 4.68
N ALA A 143 7.91 -12.99 4.94
CA ALA A 143 8.39 -13.27 6.30
C ALA A 143 9.10 -12.07 6.96
N ASP A 144 9.29 -10.96 6.23
CA ASP A 144 9.87 -9.70 6.71
C ASP A 144 9.39 -8.56 5.78
N TRP A 145 9.79 -7.33 6.06
CA TRP A 145 9.45 -6.15 5.25
C TRP A 145 9.78 -6.35 3.77
N THR A 146 8.75 -6.21 2.94
CA THR A 146 8.89 -6.23 1.48
C THR A 146 8.35 -4.94 0.87
N SER A 147 8.95 -4.52 -0.24
CA SER A 147 8.51 -3.33 -0.97
C SER A 147 7.30 -3.64 -1.85
N GLN A 148 6.28 -2.80 -1.74
CA GLN A 148 5.11 -2.78 -2.61
C GLN A 148 5.26 -1.64 -3.61
N TRP A 149 4.87 -1.89 -4.85
CA TRP A 149 4.78 -0.90 -5.92
C TRP A 149 3.45 -1.11 -6.61
N ILE A 150 2.55 -0.13 -6.52
CA ILE A 150 1.16 -0.29 -6.96
C ILE A 150 0.81 0.88 -7.88
N ASP A 151 0.36 0.56 -9.09
CA ASP A 151 -0.21 1.56 -9.99
C ASP A 151 -1.53 2.08 -9.40
N VAL A 152 -1.61 3.39 -9.18
CA VAL A 152 -2.81 4.06 -8.66
C VAL A 152 -3.45 4.99 -9.69
N SER A 153 -3.05 4.86 -10.95
CA SER A 153 -3.52 5.74 -12.04
C SER A 153 -5.04 5.64 -12.24
N ALA A 154 -5.68 4.55 -11.80
CA ALA A 154 -7.14 4.43 -11.80
C ALA A 154 -7.86 5.44 -10.89
N ALA A 155 -7.17 5.99 -9.88
CA ALA A 155 -7.70 7.02 -8.99
C ALA A 155 -7.48 8.45 -9.51
N CYS A 156 -6.57 8.63 -10.46
CA CYS A 156 -6.22 9.94 -11.03
C CYS A 156 -7.42 10.61 -11.73
N GLY A 157 -7.41 11.94 -11.79
CA GLY A 157 -8.52 12.72 -12.36
C GLY A 157 -9.69 12.95 -11.40
N ASN A 158 -9.61 12.45 -10.16
CA ASN A 158 -10.62 12.65 -9.12
C ASN A 158 -10.08 13.55 -7.99
N SER A 159 -10.91 14.47 -7.48
CA SER A 159 -10.55 15.36 -6.37
C SER A 159 -10.92 14.82 -4.98
N ASN A 160 -11.61 13.68 -4.94
CA ASN A 160 -12.12 13.07 -3.71
C ASN A 160 -11.61 11.63 -3.56
N VAL A 161 -10.29 11.43 -3.58
CA VAL A 161 -9.70 10.08 -3.49
C VAL A 161 -9.35 9.77 -2.04
N GLN A 162 -9.69 8.60 -1.55
CA GLN A 162 -9.04 8.02 -0.38
C GLN A 162 -8.44 6.68 -0.77
N PHE A 163 -7.25 6.38 -0.25
CA PHE A 163 -6.69 5.04 -0.33
C PHE A 163 -6.95 4.30 0.98
N ALA A 164 -6.95 2.97 0.92
CA ALA A 164 -7.01 2.17 2.12
C ALA A 164 -6.11 0.93 2.03
N PHE A 165 -5.59 0.56 3.19
CA PHE A 165 -5.06 -0.77 3.45
C PHE A 165 -6.18 -1.57 4.11
N ASN A 166 -6.54 -2.71 3.53
CA ASN A 166 -7.49 -3.64 4.13
C ASN A 166 -6.77 -4.92 4.51
N TYR A 167 -6.87 -5.31 5.78
CA TYR A 167 -6.34 -6.57 6.29
C TYR A 167 -7.50 -7.52 6.64
N GLN A 168 -7.26 -8.81 6.42
CA GLN A 168 -8.22 -9.88 6.61
C GLN A 168 -7.47 -11.08 7.20
N ASP A 169 -7.96 -11.66 8.30
CA ASP A 169 -7.42 -12.90 8.91
C ASP A 169 -8.47 -14.00 9.13
N ALA A 170 -9.75 -13.74 8.81
CA ALA A 170 -10.87 -14.65 9.00
C ALA A 170 -11.50 -15.13 7.68
#